data_AF-A0A2M7Z6L8-F1
#
_entry.id   AF-A0A2M7Z6L8-F1
#
_cell.length_a   1.000
_cell.length_b   1.000
_cell.length_c   1.000
_cell.angle_alpha   90.00
_cell.angle_beta   90.00
_cell.angle_gamma   90.00
#
_symmetry.space_group_name_H-M   'P 1'
#
loop_
_entity.id
_entity.type
_entity.pdbx_description
1 polymer ?
#
loop_
_entity_poly.entity_id
_entity_poly.type
_entity_poly.pdbx_seq_one_letter_code
_entity_poly.pdbx_strand_id
1 'polypeptide(L)'
;MFKRILLIVLSILGAGVMFYLSYLHFSPTEGAFCNLGEGLSCDIVNKSLYSEILGIPLSILGILFFLTILSVLIWKYNEKMLKNALFVSISFLGPSLYLTVIEIFVLKNICVFCELSKILILIIIILLIFSLKKKPNIKFFGSAIIIALIFAGSTYLIHSNTGPQEEYNSFAQCLDESGLKMYGSVTCSFCARQRDLFGDAFQFINEIECDPRNENNQAELCISKNIERTPTWILEDENGNNLHKFEPGVQSLKTLSEISNCPILKNK
;
A
#
# COMPACT_ATOMS: atom_id res chain seq x y z
N MET A 1 -10.91 -32.30 16.73
CA MET A 1 -10.55 -32.46 15.30
C MET A 1 -11.10 -31.32 14.45
N PHE A 2 -12.40 -31.01 14.54
CA PHE A 2 -13.06 -29.90 13.80
C PHE A 2 -12.33 -28.55 13.86
N LYS A 3 -11.97 -28.04 15.05
CA LYS A 3 -11.25 -26.76 15.23
C LYS A 3 -9.92 -26.70 14.47
N ARG A 4 -9.17 -27.81 14.42
CA ARG A 4 -7.90 -27.91 13.69
C ARG A 4 -8.11 -27.79 12.18
N ILE A 5 -9.14 -28.47 11.65
CA ILE A 5 -9.48 -28.40 10.23
C ILE A 5 -9.88 -26.96 9.85
N LEU A 6 -10.72 -26.33 10.66
CA LEU A 6 -11.14 -24.94 10.41
C LEU A 6 -9.94 -23.97 10.42
N LEU A 7 -9.02 -24.11 11.37
CA LEU A 7 -7.79 -23.31 11.41
C LEU A 7 -6.90 -23.53 10.18
N ILE A 8 -6.79 -24.76 9.68
CA ILE A 8 -6.05 -25.08 8.45
C ILE A 8 -6.70 -24.40 7.24
N VAL A 9 -8.03 -24.52 7.09
CA VAL A 9 -8.77 -23.91 5.98
C VAL A 9 -8.61 -22.39 5.99
N LEU A 10 -8.75 -21.75 7.15
CA LEU A 10 -8.58 -20.29 7.27
C LEU A 10 -7.14 -19.85 6.95
N SER A 11 -6.14 -20.64 7.34
CA SER A 11 -4.74 -20.33 7.05
C SER A 11 -4.42 -20.45 5.55
N ILE A 12 -4.97 -21.47 4.88
CA ILE A 12 -4.83 -21.63 3.42
C ILE A 12 -5.52 -20.48 2.68
N LEU A 13 -6.74 -20.13 3.09
CA LEU A 13 -7.49 -19.03 2.49
C LEU A 13 -6.77 -17.69 2.69
N GLY A 14 -6.25 -17.42 3.89
CA GLY A 14 -5.44 -16.23 4.17
C GLY A 14 -4.17 -16.18 3.33
N ALA A 15 -3.43 -17.29 3.21
CA ALA A 15 -2.26 -17.37 2.34
C ALA A 15 -2.62 -17.10 0.87
N GLY A 16 -3.76 -17.59 0.39
CA GLY A 16 -4.27 -17.33 -0.96
C GLY A 16 -4.62 -15.85 -1.20
N VAL A 17 -5.27 -15.20 -0.23
CA VAL A 17 -5.55 -13.75 -0.28
C VAL A 17 -4.26 -12.95 -0.37
N MET A 18 -3.28 -13.27 0.49
CA MET A 18 -2.00 -12.55 0.50
C MET A 18 -1.16 -12.83 -0.75
N PHE A 19 -1.21 -14.05 -1.29
CA PHE A 19 -0.59 -14.39 -2.58
C PHE A 19 -1.17 -13.57 -3.73
N TYR A 20 -2.50 -13.43 -3.79
CA TYR A 20 -3.15 -12.60 -4.78
C TYR A 20 -2.74 -11.13 -4.66
N LEU A 21 -2.67 -10.58 -3.44
CA LEU A 21 -2.14 -9.22 -3.22
C LEU A 21 -0.66 -9.10 -3.64
N SER A 22 0.18 -10.10 -3.38
CA SER A 22 1.56 -10.08 -3.87
C SER A 22 1.63 -10.07 -5.41
N TYR A 23 0.79 -10.87 -6.08
CA TYR A 23 0.69 -10.84 -7.53
C TYR A 23 0.29 -9.46 -8.06
N LEU A 24 -0.73 -8.85 -7.46
CA LEU A 24 -1.18 -7.50 -7.85
C LEU A 24 -0.12 -6.42 -7.61
N HIS A 25 0.65 -6.52 -6.52
CA HIS A 25 1.70 -5.56 -6.19
C HIS A 25 2.75 -5.47 -7.31
N PHE A 26 3.14 -6.61 -7.88
CA PHE A 26 4.12 -6.68 -8.97
C PHE A 26 3.51 -6.59 -10.38
N SER A 27 2.18 -6.52 -10.49
CA SER A 27 1.52 -6.42 -11.78
C SER A 27 1.77 -5.05 -12.42
N PRO A 28 2.27 -4.99 -13.66
CA PRO A 28 2.48 -3.72 -14.38
C PRO A 28 1.17 -3.06 -14.80
N THR A 29 0.07 -3.81 -14.77
CA THR A 29 -1.28 -3.32 -15.07
C THR A 29 -2.11 -3.25 -13.80
N GLU A 30 -3.02 -2.28 -13.77
CA GLU A 30 -4.11 -2.21 -12.81
C GLU A 30 -5.20 -3.20 -13.20
N GLY A 31 -5.99 -3.65 -12.22
CA GLY A 31 -7.05 -4.60 -12.50
C GLY A 31 -7.43 -5.49 -11.34
N ALA A 32 -7.15 -5.07 -10.10
CA ALA A 32 -7.66 -5.79 -8.95
C ALA A 32 -9.20 -5.84 -9.04
N PHE A 33 -9.75 -7.05 -8.94
CA PHE A 33 -11.21 -7.28 -8.93
C PHE A 33 -11.95 -6.46 -7.85
N CYS A 34 -11.24 -6.01 -6.82
CA CYS A 34 -11.77 -5.23 -5.70
C CYS A 34 -11.63 -3.70 -5.87
N ASN A 35 -11.38 -3.20 -7.08
CA ASN A 35 -11.49 -1.77 -7.37
C ASN A 35 -12.96 -1.44 -7.64
N LEU A 36 -13.69 -1.10 -6.57
CA LEU A 36 -15.15 -0.94 -6.60
C LEU A 36 -15.60 0.53 -6.77
N GLY A 37 -14.66 1.47 -6.89
CA GLY A 37 -14.94 2.88 -7.09
C GLY A 37 -14.05 3.77 -6.22
N GLU A 38 -14.45 5.03 -6.07
CA GLU A 38 -13.76 6.02 -5.24
C GLU A 38 -13.65 5.54 -3.78
N GLY A 39 -12.44 5.60 -3.22
CA GLY A 39 -12.15 5.19 -1.85
C GLY A 39 -12.12 3.68 -1.60
N LEU A 40 -12.36 2.85 -2.61
CA LEU A 40 -12.28 1.37 -2.53
C LEU A 40 -11.41 0.84 -3.67
N SER A 41 -10.10 0.87 -3.46
CA SER A 41 -9.12 0.41 -4.44
C SER A 41 -8.00 -0.37 -3.76
N CYS A 42 -7.91 -1.66 -4.06
CA CYS A 42 -6.80 -2.48 -3.62
C CYS A 42 -5.51 -2.12 -4.36
N ASP A 43 -5.60 -1.68 -5.61
CA ASP A 43 -4.42 -1.28 -6.39
C ASP A 43 -3.74 -0.05 -5.77
N ILE A 44 -4.51 0.99 -5.40
CA ILE A 44 -3.96 2.21 -4.76
C ILE A 44 -3.25 1.85 -3.45
N VAL A 45 -3.91 1.07 -2.58
CA VAL A 45 -3.36 0.71 -1.27
C VAL A 45 -2.13 -0.19 -1.42
N ASN A 46 -2.25 -1.25 -2.22
CA ASN A 46 -1.23 -2.30 -2.33
C ASN A 46 -0.02 -1.89 -3.19
N LYS A 47 -0.06 -0.74 -3.89
CA LYS A 47 1.09 -0.16 -4.60
C LYS A 47 1.59 1.15 -3.98
N SER A 48 1.00 1.58 -2.86
CA SER A 48 1.44 2.76 -2.10
C SER A 48 2.81 2.57 -1.46
N LEU A 49 3.44 3.66 -1.04
CA LEU A 49 4.70 3.61 -0.27
C LEU A 49 4.56 2.87 1.06
N TYR A 50 3.34 2.77 1.61
CA TYR A 50 3.05 2.06 2.86
C TYR A 50 2.86 0.54 2.68
N SER A 51 2.85 0.05 1.44
CA SER A 51 2.71 -1.36 1.11
C SER A 51 4.02 -2.15 1.20
N GLU A 52 5.12 -1.50 1.57
CA GLU A 52 6.45 -2.11 1.71
C GLU A 52 7.10 -1.75 3.04
N ILE A 53 7.72 -2.75 3.70
CA ILE A 53 8.59 -2.55 4.86
C ILE A 53 10.00 -2.92 4.45
N LEU A 54 10.93 -1.96 4.47
CA LEU A 54 12.32 -2.15 4.02
C LEU A 54 12.42 -2.72 2.59
N GLY A 55 11.50 -2.32 1.70
CA GLY A 55 11.41 -2.81 0.33
C GLY A 55 10.77 -4.19 0.18
N ILE A 56 10.30 -4.81 1.27
CA ILE A 56 9.57 -6.08 1.23
C ILE A 56 8.07 -5.78 1.27
N PRO A 57 7.30 -6.22 0.25
CA PRO A 57 5.86 -6.04 0.25
C PRO A 57 5.21 -6.70 1.47
N LEU A 58 4.28 -5.99 2.12
CA LEU A 58 3.52 -6.52 3.25
C LEU A 58 2.71 -7.76 2.88
N SER A 59 2.31 -7.87 1.62
CA SER A 59 1.63 -9.05 1.08
C SER A 59 2.48 -10.32 1.27
N ILE A 60 3.80 -10.25 1.04
CA ILE A 60 4.73 -11.36 1.27
C ILE A 60 4.86 -11.70 2.76
N LEU A 61 4.95 -10.69 3.62
CA LEU A 61 4.99 -10.91 5.08
C LEU A 61 3.71 -11.59 5.58
N GLY A 62 2.56 -11.24 5.01
CA GLY A 62 1.29 -11.92 5.29
C GLY A 62 1.27 -13.38 4.83
N ILE A 63 1.83 -13.70 3.66
CA ILE A 63 1.99 -15.10 3.22
C ILE A 63 2.83 -15.88 4.25
N LEU A 64 3.97 -15.32 4.67
CA LEU A 64 4.84 -15.95 5.67
C LEU A 64 4.11 -16.18 7.00
N PHE A 65 3.29 -15.22 7.44
CA PHE A 65 2.45 -15.36 8.62
C PHE A 65 1.50 -16.57 8.50
N PHE A 66 0.69 -16.63 7.43
CA PHE A 66 -0.30 -17.70 7.25
C PHE A 66 0.36 -19.07 7.06
N LEU A 67 1.50 -19.13 6.35
CA LEU A 67 2.28 -20.36 6.22
C LEU A 67 2.87 -20.81 7.56
N THR A 68 3.29 -19.89 8.42
CA THR A 68 3.79 -20.21 9.77
C THR A 68 2.69 -20.82 10.63
N ILE A 69 1.48 -20.25 10.59
CA ILE A 69 0.32 -20.81 11.31
C ILE A 69 -0.05 -22.19 10.74
N LEU A 70 -0.13 -22.34 9.42
CA LEU A 70 -0.42 -23.60 8.76
C LEU A 70 0.60 -24.70 9.14
N SER A 71 1.89 -24.35 9.15
CA SER A 71 3.00 -25.22 9.54
C SER A 71 2.82 -25.76 10.95
N VAL A 72 2.52 -24.89 11.91
CA VAL A 72 2.25 -25.26 13.31
C VAL A 72 1.08 -26.25 13.39
N LEU A 73 0.03 -26.03 12.60
CA LEU A 73 -1.18 -26.85 12.61
C LEU A 73 -0.98 -28.23 11.98
N ILE A 74 -0.07 -28.37 11.02
CA ILE A 74 0.22 -29.65 10.35
C ILE A 74 1.21 -30.48 11.17
N TRP A 75 2.38 -29.92 11.50
CA TRP A 75 3.47 -30.69 12.10
C TRP A 75 3.26 -31.03 13.57
N LYS A 76 2.84 -30.07 14.40
CA LYS A 76 2.83 -30.26 15.86
C LYS A 76 1.67 -29.55 16.53
N TYR A 77 0.48 -30.14 16.40
CA TYR A 77 -0.74 -29.65 17.05
C TYR A 77 -0.77 -29.99 18.54
N ASN A 78 -0.14 -29.16 19.37
CA ASN A 78 -0.16 -29.27 20.83
C ASN A 78 -0.36 -27.90 21.51
N GLU A 79 -0.65 -27.91 22.81
CA GLU A 79 -0.92 -26.69 23.61
C GLU A 79 0.20 -25.64 23.50
N LYS A 80 1.47 -26.06 23.52
CA LYS A 80 2.62 -25.14 23.44
C LYS A 80 2.64 -24.42 22.10
N MET A 81 2.44 -25.14 21.00
CA MET A 81 2.46 -24.58 19.66
C MET A 81 1.22 -23.73 19.38
N LEU A 82 0.03 -24.13 19.87
CA LEU A 82 -1.18 -23.31 19.80
C LEU A 82 -1.03 -21.99 20.56
N LYS A 83 -0.39 -22.03 21.73
CA LYS A 83 -0.09 -20.82 22.51
C LYS A 83 0.89 -19.90 21.76
N ASN A 84 1.92 -20.46 21.12
CA ASN A 84 2.84 -19.68 20.29
C ASN A 84 2.14 -19.08 19.06
N ALA A 85 1.30 -19.85 18.36
CA ALA A 85 0.50 -19.37 17.24
C ALA A 85 -0.43 -18.23 17.67
N LEU A 86 -1.06 -18.33 18.84
CA LEU A 86 -1.89 -17.27 19.41
C LEU A 86 -1.07 -16.02 19.70
N PHE A 87 0.12 -16.17 20.29
CA PHE A 87 1.02 -15.06 20.58
C PHE A 87 1.39 -14.31 19.29
N VAL A 88 1.88 -15.04 18.28
CA VAL A 88 2.27 -14.46 16.97
C VAL A 88 1.08 -13.77 16.29
N SER A 89 -0.10 -14.38 16.32
CA SER A 89 -1.31 -13.80 15.71
C SER A 89 -1.70 -12.48 16.36
N ILE A 90 -1.65 -12.39 17.70
CA ILE A 90 -1.92 -11.13 18.41
C ILE A 90 -0.85 -10.08 18.10
N SER A 91 0.43 -10.47 18.05
CA SER A 91 1.52 -9.56 17.72
C SER A 91 1.39 -8.95 16.31
N PHE A 92 0.98 -9.74 15.31
CA PHE A 92 0.80 -9.27 13.93
C PHE A 92 -0.44 -8.38 13.71
N LEU A 93 -1.41 -8.39 14.64
CA LEU A 93 -2.53 -7.43 14.58
C LEU A 93 -2.08 -5.97 14.72
N GLY A 94 -0.96 -5.70 15.41
CA GLY A 94 -0.45 -4.35 15.61
C GLY A 94 -0.18 -3.62 14.29
N PRO A 95 0.77 -4.09 13.46
CA PRO A 95 1.00 -3.54 12.12
C PRO A 95 -0.26 -3.50 11.25
N SER A 96 -1.11 -4.53 11.30
CA SER A 96 -2.35 -4.57 10.52
C SER A 96 -3.31 -3.44 10.89
N LEU A 97 -3.49 -3.13 12.18
CA LEU A 97 -4.34 -2.03 12.64
C LEU A 97 -3.74 -0.66 12.30
N TYR A 98 -2.41 -0.52 12.40
CA TYR A 98 -1.72 0.69 11.97
C TYR A 98 -1.96 0.97 10.48
N LEU A 99 -1.90 -0.05 9.62
CA LEU A 99 -2.18 0.12 8.19
C LEU A 99 -3.63 0.49 7.91
N THR A 100 -4.59 -0.03 8.68
CA THR A 100 -5.99 0.43 8.57
C THR A 100 -6.12 1.93 8.88
N VAL A 101 -5.35 2.45 9.84
CA VAL A 101 -5.30 3.90 10.09
C VAL A 101 -4.75 4.65 8.87
N ILE A 102 -3.68 4.14 8.26
CA ILE A 102 -3.11 4.72 7.04
C ILE A 102 -4.11 4.68 5.86
N GLU A 103 -4.79 3.56 5.65
CA GLU A 103 -5.81 3.39 4.60
C GLU A 103 -6.91 4.46 4.71
N ILE A 104 -7.40 4.73 5.93
CA ILE A 104 -8.52 5.65 6.15
C ILE A 104 -8.07 7.11 6.13
N PHE A 105 -6.99 7.45 6.85
CA PHE A 105 -6.62 8.85 7.10
C PHE A 105 -5.62 9.43 6.10
N VAL A 106 -4.74 8.60 5.54
CA VAL A 106 -3.67 9.05 4.64
C VAL A 106 -4.04 8.75 3.20
N LEU A 107 -4.28 7.47 2.88
CA LEU A 107 -4.59 7.03 1.52
C LEU A 107 -6.02 7.34 1.11
N LYS A 108 -6.92 7.49 2.09
CA LYS A 108 -8.38 7.64 1.89
C LYS A 108 -8.96 6.56 0.98
N ASN A 109 -8.37 5.38 1.00
CA ASN A 109 -8.72 4.23 0.18
C ASN A 109 -8.61 2.96 1.03
N ILE A 110 -9.64 2.12 0.98
CA ILE A 110 -9.72 0.88 1.73
C ILE A 110 -9.44 -0.31 0.81
N CYS A 111 -8.58 -1.23 1.24
CA CYS A 111 -8.31 -2.46 0.52
C CYS A 111 -9.12 -3.64 1.09
N VAL A 112 -10.13 -4.09 0.32
CA VAL A 112 -11.03 -5.18 0.74
C VAL A 112 -10.27 -6.47 1.10
N PHE A 113 -9.20 -6.81 0.37
CA PHE A 113 -8.41 -8.01 0.66
C PHE A 113 -7.50 -7.86 1.88
N CYS A 114 -6.95 -6.67 2.15
CA CYS A 114 -6.22 -6.41 3.40
C CYS A 114 -7.14 -6.55 4.61
N GLU A 115 -8.33 -5.95 4.52
CA GLU A 115 -9.35 -6.03 5.56
C GLU A 115 -9.89 -7.46 5.76
N LEU A 116 -10.08 -8.20 4.66
CA LEU A 116 -10.41 -9.62 4.73
C LEU A 116 -9.31 -10.42 5.44
N SER A 117 -8.04 -10.19 5.12
CA SER A 117 -6.90 -10.83 5.78
C SER A 117 -6.90 -10.58 7.29
N LYS A 118 -7.19 -9.33 7.71
CA LYS A 118 -7.35 -8.96 9.13
C LYS A 118 -8.51 -9.71 9.81
N ILE A 119 -9.66 -9.82 9.14
CA ILE A 119 -10.81 -10.58 9.65
C ILE A 119 -10.43 -12.06 9.84
N LEU A 120 -9.70 -12.66 8.90
CA LEU A 120 -9.24 -14.04 9.01
C LEU A 120 -8.31 -14.23 10.21
N ILE A 121 -7.38 -13.30 10.44
CA ILE A 121 -6.49 -13.31 11.62
C ILE A 121 -7.32 -13.26 12.91
N LEU A 122 -8.34 -12.39 13.00
CA LEU A 122 -9.21 -12.31 14.17
C LEU A 122 -9.97 -13.61 14.43
N ILE A 123 -10.52 -14.24 13.39
CA ILE A 123 -11.19 -15.55 13.51
C ILE A 123 -10.20 -16.62 13.97
N ILE A 124 -8.98 -16.65 13.43
CA ILE A 124 -7.92 -17.57 13.85
C ILE A 124 -7.60 -17.38 15.34
N ILE A 125 -7.43 -16.15 15.82
CA ILE A 125 -7.17 -15.84 17.24
C ILE A 125 -8.28 -16.39 18.12
N ILE A 126 -9.54 -16.14 17.77
CA ILE A 126 -10.71 -16.63 18.50
C ILE A 126 -10.70 -18.16 18.57
N LEU A 127 -10.49 -18.84 17.44
CA LEU A 127 -10.43 -20.29 17.38
C LEU A 127 -9.24 -20.88 18.15
N LEU A 128 -8.09 -20.22 18.14
CA LEU A 128 -6.92 -20.62 18.93
C LEU A 128 -7.21 -20.53 20.42
N ILE A 129 -7.83 -19.44 20.90
CA ILE A 129 -8.25 -19.29 22.30
C ILE A 129 -9.19 -20.43 22.71
N PHE A 130 -10.18 -20.77 21.86
CA PHE A 130 -11.10 -21.87 22.13
C PHE A 130 -10.47 -23.27 21.97
N SER A 131 -9.32 -23.39 21.30
CA SER A 131 -8.62 -24.66 21.12
C SER A 131 -7.67 -24.99 22.28
N LEU A 132 -7.23 -23.98 23.03
CA LEU A 132 -6.40 -24.15 24.21
C LEU A 132 -7.20 -24.72 25.39
N LYS A 133 -6.74 -25.82 25.98
CA LYS A 133 -7.29 -26.38 27.21
C LYS A 133 -6.93 -25.50 28.41
N LYS A 134 -5.70 -24.98 28.44
CA LYS A 134 -5.24 -24.08 29.51
C LYS A 134 -5.23 -22.65 29.00
N LYS A 135 -6.20 -21.86 29.46
CA LYS A 135 -6.30 -20.45 29.07
C LYS A 135 -5.03 -19.68 29.46
N PRO A 136 -4.50 -18.82 28.58
CA PRO A 136 -3.37 -17.97 28.91
C PRO A 136 -3.73 -17.01 30.05
N ASN A 137 -2.75 -16.64 30.86
CA ASN A 137 -2.94 -15.64 31.91
C ASN A 137 -2.87 -14.21 31.35
N ILE A 138 -3.26 -13.22 32.15
CA ILE A 138 -3.22 -11.80 31.75
C ILE A 138 -1.82 -11.33 31.34
N LYS A 139 -0.76 -11.85 31.99
CA LYS A 139 0.63 -11.52 31.64
C LYS A 139 0.99 -11.92 30.20
N PHE A 140 0.47 -13.07 29.73
CA PHE A 140 0.67 -13.50 28.35
C PHE A 140 0.02 -12.52 27.36
N PHE A 141 -1.24 -12.14 27.57
CA PHE A 141 -1.92 -11.17 26.71
C PHE A 141 -1.25 -9.80 26.77
N GLY A 142 -0.87 -9.33 27.97
CA GLY A 142 -0.11 -8.09 28.14
C GLY A 142 1.19 -8.10 27.35
N SER A 143 1.98 -9.18 27.42
CA SER A 143 3.21 -9.29 26.62
C SER A 143 2.95 -9.32 25.11
N ALA A 144 1.90 -10.01 24.66
CA ALA A 144 1.58 -10.09 23.24
C ALA A 144 1.14 -8.73 22.68
N ILE A 145 0.36 -7.97 23.45
CA ILE A 145 -0.06 -6.60 23.13
C ILE A 145 1.14 -5.65 23.10
N ILE A 146 2.06 -5.74 24.07
CA ILE A 146 3.29 -4.93 24.05
C ILE A 146 4.09 -5.20 22.78
N ILE A 147 4.27 -6.47 22.38
CA ILE A 147 4.95 -6.80 21.12
C ILE A 147 4.17 -6.27 19.91
N ALA A 148 2.83 -6.36 19.91
CA ALA A 148 2.02 -5.80 18.83
C ALA A 148 2.23 -4.28 18.68
N LEU A 149 2.27 -3.55 19.79
CA LEU A 149 2.55 -2.11 19.80
C LEU A 149 3.97 -1.79 19.34
N ILE A 150 4.96 -2.60 19.74
CA ILE A 150 6.34 -2.44 19.27
C ILE A 150 6.41 -2.66 17.75
N PHE A 151 5.76 -3.70 17.23
CA PHE A 151 5.72 -3.95 15.80
C PHE A 151 5.02 -2.81 15.05
N ALA A 152 3.86 -2.35 15.52
CA ALA A 152 3.17 -1.19 14.97
C ALA A 152 4.04 0.09 15.00
N GLY A 153 4.74 0.34 16.10
CA GLY A 153 5.65 1.47 16.26
C GLY A 153 6.85 1.37 15.32
N SER A 154 7.42 0.17 15.16
CA SER A 154 8.52 -0.06 14.21
C SER A 154 8.09 0.15 12.76
N THR A 155 6.91 -0.34 12.37
CA THR A 155 6.37 -0.11 11.02
C THR A 155 6.07 1.36 10.79
N TYR A 156 5.52 2.06 11.79
CA TYR A 156 5.34 3.50 11.74
C TYR A 156 6.67 4.23 11.52
N LEU A 157 7.71 3.91 12.29
CA LEU A 157 9.03 4.54 12.16
C LEU A 157 9.68 4.26 10.80
N ILE A 158 9.48 3.06 10.25
CA ILE A 158 9.97 2.74 8.91
C ILE A 158 9.24 3.60 7.88
N HIS A 159 7.91 3.63 7.93
CA HIS A 159 7.12 4.41 6.96
C HIS A 159 7.26 5.92 7.11
N SER A 160 7.46 6.41 8.34
CA SER A 160 7.74 7.83 8.57
C SER A 160 9.06 8.26 7.95
N ASN A 161 9.96 7.32 7.63
CA ASN A 161 11.21 7.56 6.92
C ASN A 161 11.11 7.28 5.39
N THR A 162 10.03 6.64 4.91
CA THR A 162 9.85 6.35 3.46
C THR A 162 9.05 7.42 2.72
N GLY A 163 8.28 8.25 3.43
CA GLY A 163 7.61 9.41 2.85
C GLY A 163 8.58 10.58 2.57
N PRO A 164 8.15 11.60 1.79
CA PRO A 164 8.95 12.77 1.50
C PRO A 164 9.39 13.46 2.81
N GLN A 165 10.70 13.43 3.06
CA GLN A 165 11.32 14.04 4.25
C GLN A 165 11.58 15.54 4.06
N GLU A 166 11.59 15.99 2.81
CA GLU A 166 11.98 17.34 2.41
C GLU A 166 10.77 18.07 1.84
N GLU A 167 10.68 19.36 2.12
CA GLU A 167 9.65 20.22 1.55
C GLU A 167 9.94 20.48 0.07
N TYR A 168 9.17 19.87 -0.82
CA TYR A 168 9.35 19.98 -2.27
C TYR A 168 8.55 21.11 -2.91
N ASN A 169 8.03 22.06 -2.14
CA ASN A 169 7.14 23.12 -2.64
C ASN A 169 7.79 23.95 -3.77
N SER A 170 9.01 24.44 -3.56
CA SER A 170 9.75 25.21 -4.58
C SER A 170 10.14 24.38 -5.80
N PHE A 171 10.45 23.10 -5.59
CA PHE A 171 10.72 22.16 -6.67
C PHE A 171 9.46 21.93 -7.52
N ALA A 172 8.33 21.63 -6.89
CA ALA A 172 7.06 21.39 -7.57
C ALA A 172 6.54 22.63 -8.32
N GLN A 173 6.67 23.82 -7.71
CA GLN A 173 6.36 25.09 -8.39
C GLN A 173 7.25 25.31 -9.62
N CYS A 174 8.57 25.07 -9.50
CA CYS A 174 9.47 25.17 -10.64
C CYS A 174 9.09 24.17 -11.76
N LEU A 175 8.69 22.94 -11.42
CA LEU A 175 8.24 21.97 -12.42
C LEU A 175 7.03 22.50 -13.20
N ASP A 176 6.04 23.05 -12.51
CA ASP A 176 4.86 23.65 -13.14
C ASP A 176 5.24 24.85 -14.04
N GLU A 177 6.06 25.77 -13.53
CA GLU A 177 6.57 26.93 -14.27
C GLU A 177 7.40 26.54 -15.50
N SER A 178 8.12 25.41 -15.43
CA SER A 178 8.89 24.88 -16.57
C SER A 178 8.02 24.32 -17.70
N GLY A 179 6.71 24.19 -17.49
CA GLY A 179 5.77 23.57 -18.43
C GLY A 179 5.69 22.05 -18.32
N LEU A 180 6.23 21.46 -17.25
CA LEU A 180 6.19 20.01 -17.03
C LEU A 180 4.85 19.61 -16.39
N LYS A 181 4.06 18.81 -17.10
CA LYS A 181 2.72 18.37 -16.69
C LYS A 181 2.65 16.86 -16.51
N MET A 182 1.85 16.42 -15.55
CA MET A 182 1.54 14.99 -15.38
C MET A 182 0.15 14.70 -15.94
N TYR A 183 0.08 13.81 -16.92
CA TYR A 183 -1.18 13.25 -17.42
C TYR A 183 -1.50 12.00 -16.59
N GLY A 184 -2.55 12.08 -15.79
CA GLY A 184 -2.82 11.17 -14.69
C GLY A 184 -4.29 10.77 -14.57
N SER A 185 -4.61 10.11 -13.46
CA SER A 185 -6.00 9.90 -13.05
C SER A 185 -6.07 9.69 -11.53
N VAL A 186 -7.09 10.22 -10.87
CA VAL A 186 -7.29 10.08 -9.43
C VAL A 186 -7.43 8.62 -8.99
N THR A 187 -8.00 7.76 -9.84
CA THR A 187 -8.18 6.32 -9.57
C THR A 187 -6.98 5.45 -9.93
N CYS A 188 -5.96 6.03 -10.58
CA CYS A 188 -4.77 5.32 -11.01
C CYS A 188 -3.78 5.16 -9.85
N SER A 189 -3.47 3.91 -9.50
CA SER A 189 -2.54 3.51 -8.45
C SER A 189 -1.09 3.94 -8.71
N PHE A 190 -0.65 3.92 -9.96
CA PHE A 190 0.69 4.41 -10.31
C PHE A 190 0.76 5.94 -10.22
N CYS A 191 -0.33 6.63 -10.52
CA CYS A 191 -0.47 8.07 -10.38
C CYS A 191 -0.46 8.43 -8.90
N ALA A 192 -1.22 7.71 -8.07
CA ALA A 192 -1.15 7.83 -6.61
C ALA A 192 0.28 7.64 -6.09
N ARG A 193 0.99 6.61 -6.55
CA ARG A 193 2.40 6.40 -6.20
C ARG A 193 3.32 7.56 -6.61
N GLN A 194 3.08 8.18 -7.78
CA GLN A 194 3.83 9.38 -8.18
C GLN A 194 3.56 10.55 -7.23
N ARG A 195 2.30 10.77 -6.84
CA ARG A 195 1.90 11.82 -5.89
C ARG A 195 2.55 11.62 -4.53
N ASP A 196 2.59 10.38 -4.04
CA ASP A 196 3.23 10.03 -2.76
C ASP A 196 4.71 10.44 -2.71
N LEU A 197 5.43 10.47 -3.84
CA LEU A 197 6.83 10.91 -3.89
C LEU A 197 7.00 12.41 -3.60
N PHE A 198 5.98 13.22 -3.92
CA PHE A 198 5.97 14.67 -3.68
C PHE A 198 5.31 15.03 -2.34
N GLY A 199 4.39 14.18 -1.86
CA GLY A 199 3.57 14.49 -0.69
C GLY A 199 2.70 15.72 -0.94
N ASP A 200 2.58 16.58 0.06
CA ASP A 200 1.75 17.79 -0.02
C ASP A 200 2.20 18.76 -1.12
N ALA A 201 3.48 18.73 -1.52
CA ALA A 201 3.99 19.58 -2.58
C ALA A 201 3.38 19.25 -3.96
N PHE A 202 2.78 18.06 -4.12
CA PHE A 202 2.12 17.68 -5.37
C PHE A 202 0.98 18.64 -5.73
N GLN A 203 0.40 19.36 -4.77
CA GLN A 203 -0.64 20.38 -5.02
C GLN A 203 -0.20 21.49 -5.98
N PHE A 204 1.11 21.71 -6.13
CA PHE A 204 1.68 22.70 -7.07
C PHE A 204 1.92 22.13 -8.47
N ILE A 205 1.82 20.81 -8.65
CA ILE A 205 1.97 20.17 -9.96
C ILE A 205 0.64 20.23 -10.69
N ASN A 206 0.67 20.66 -11.95
CA ASN A 206 -0.47 20.55 -12.84
C ASN A 206 -0.68 19.10 -13.32
N GLU A 207 -1.57 18.39 -12.61
CA GLU A 207 -2.08 17.08 -13.01
C GLU A 207 -3.29 17.25 -13.94
N ILE A 208 -3.20 16.69 -15.15
CA ILE A 208 -4.26 16.61 -16.15
C ILE A 208 -5.02 15.29 -15.93
N GLU A 209 -6.29 15.38 -15.49
CA GLU A 209 -7.15 14.22 -15.24
C GLU A 209 -7.63 13.62 -16.56
N CYS A 210 -7.15 12.42 -16.90
CA CYS A 210 -7.44 11.78 -18.18
C CYS A 210 -8.63 10.83 -18.18
N ASP A 211 -9.21 10.48 -17.03
CA ASP A 211 -10.35 9.56 -16.98
C ASP A 211 -11.69 10.32 -17.07
N PRO A 212 -12.49 10.09 -18.12
CA PRO A 212 -13.75 10.79 -18.34
C PRO A 212 -14.82 10.54 -17.26
N ARG A 213 -14.61 9.55 -16.37
CA ARG A 213 -15.54 9.23 -15.28
C ARG A 213 -15.36 10.13 -14.07
N ASN A 214 -14.24 10.83 -13.97
CA ASN A 214 -13.90 11.68 -12.83
C ASN A 214 -14.35 13.15 -13.07
N GLU A 215 -14.57 13.88 -11.98
CA GLU A 215 -14.94 15.31 -12.06
C GLU A 215 -13.80 16.16 -12.65
N ASN A 216 -14.15 17.24 -13.36
CA ASN A 216 -13.20 18.18 -13.98
C ASN A 216 -12.16 17.53 -14.91
N ASN A 217 -12.48 16.36 -15.47
CA ASN A 217 -11.58 15.65 -16.38
C ASN A 217 -11.32 16.43 -17.68
N GLN A 218 -10.18 16.13 -18.28
CA GLN A 218 -9.67 16.70 -19.52
C GLN A 218 -9.35 15.56 -20.52
N ALA A 219 -10.22 14.55 -20.58
CA ALA A 219 -9.98 13.34 -21.38
C ALA A 219 -9.71 13.63 -22.87
N GLU A 220 -10.39 14.62 -23.47
CA GLU A 220 -10.14 15.04 -24.85
C GLU A 220 -8.72 15.58 -25.07
N LEU A 221 -8.19 16.34 -24.10
CA LEU A 221 -6.81 16.81 -24.14
C LEU A 221 -5.85 15.62 -24.11
N CYS A 222 -6.07 14.64 -23.23
CA CYS A 222 -5.25 13.43 -23.14
C CYS A 222 -5.27 12.61 -24.45
N ILE A 223 -6.43 12.51 -25.11
CA ILE A 223 -6.54 11.86 -26.43
C ILE A 223 -5.72 12.63 -27.46
N SER A 224 -5.82 13.96 -27.51
CA SER A 224 -5.05 14.78 -28.45
C SER A 224 -3.53 14.67 -28.24
N LYS A 225 -3.11 14.39 -26.99
CA LYS A 225 -1.72 14.20 -26.58
C LYS A 225 -1.23 12.74 -26.72
N ASN A 226 -2.07 11.86 -27.27
CA ASN A 226 -1.84 10.43 -27.44
C ASN A 226 -1.40 9.75 -26.13
N ILE A 227 -2.09 10.05 -25.02
CA ILE A 227 -1.81 9.40 -23.73
C ILE A 227 -2.40 7.99 -23.73
N GLU A 228 -1.55 6.97 -23.77
CA GLU A 228 -1.99 5.57 -23.77
C GLU A 228 -2.14 4.98 -22.37
N ARG A 229 -1.29 5.39 -21.43
CA ARG A 229 -1.23 4.90 -20.05
C ARG A 229 -0.86 6.04 -19.10
N THR A 230 -1.31 5.95 -17.86
CA THR A 230 -1.05 6.94 -16.82
C THR A 230 -0.21 6.34 -15.67
N PRO A 231 0.61 7.14 -14.97
CA PRO A 231 0.93 8.52 -15.27
C PRO A 231 1.85 8.63 -16.49
N THR A 232 1.73 9.72 -17.25
CA THR A 232 2.68 10.09 -18.31
C THR A 232 3.09 11.54 -18.11
N TRP A 233 4.38 11.82 -18.11
CA TRP A 233 4.89 13.18 -17.99
C TRP A 233 5.20 13.77 -19.37
N ILE A 234 4.86 15.04 -19.58
CA ILE A 234 5.20 15.78 -20.80
C ILE A 234 5.72 17.15 -20.42
N LEU A 235 6.88 17.52 -20.99
CA LEU A 235 7.39 18.89 -20.99
C LEU A 235 6.83 19.62 -22.20
N GLU A 236 6.16 20.74 -21.98
CA GLU A 236 5.50 21.51 -23.02
C GLU A 236 6.07 22.93 -23.12
N ASP A 237 6.05 23.51 -24.32
CA ASP A 237 6.31 24.94 -24.48
C ASP A 237 5.08 25.79 -24.11
N GLU A 238 5.23 27.12 -24.13
CA GLU A 238 4.15 28.07 -23.82
C GLU A 238 2.91 27.92 -24.75
N ASN A 239 3.10 27.35 -25.95
CA ASN A 239 2.03 27.10 -26.91
C ASN A 239 1.40 25.71 -26.75
N GLY A 240 1.87 24.91 -25.78
CA GLY A 240 1.41 23.55 -25.55
C GLY A 240 1.99 22.51 -26.52
N ASN A 241 3.06 22.81 -27.25
CA ASN A 241 3.75 21.81 -28.06
C ASN A 241 4.61 20.89 -27.18
N ASN A 242 4.64 19.60 -27.51
CA ASN A 242 5.43 18.63 -26.76
C ASN A 242 6.92 18.80 -27.05
N LEU A 243 7.69 19.25 -26.07
CA LEU A 243 9.15 19.31 -26.12
C LEU A 243 9.77 17.97 -25.77
N HIS A 244 9.21 17.28 -24.77
CA HIS A 244 9.64 15.94 -24.36
C HIS A 244 8.46 15.17 -23.76
N LYS A 245 8.34 13.87 -24.09
CA LYS A 245 7.32 12.98 -23.53
C LYS A 245 8.00 11.74 -22.96
N PHE A 246 7.70 11.46 -21.70
CA PHE A 246 8.21 10.28 -21.02
C PHE A 246 7.42 9.02 -21.45
N GLU A 247 8.09 7.88 -21.37
CA GLU A 247 7.39 6.59 -21.39
C GLU A 247 6.43 6.51 -20.18
N PRO A 248 5.24 5.89 -20.33
CA PRO A 248 4.28 5.80 -19.24
C PRO A 248 4.85 5.10 -18.01
N GLY A 249 4.58 5.66 -16.84
CA GLY A 249 5.00 5.12 -15.55
C GLY A 249 5.54 6.17 -14.59
N VAL A 250 5.76 5.74 -13.35
CA VAL A 250 6.30 6.57 -12.26
C VAL A 250 7.74 6.98 -12.58
N GLN A 251 8.01 8.29 -12.48
CA GLN A 251 9.32 8.90 -12.67
C GLN A 251 9.93 9.28 -11.33
N SER A 252 11.25 9.13 -11.22
CA SER A 252 11.98 9.58 -10.03
C SER A 252 12.05 11.11 -9.99
N LEU A 253 12.04 11.70 -8.78
CA LEU A 253 12.21 13.15 -8.62
C LEU A 253 13.49 13.67 -9.29
N LYS A 254 14.57 12.88 -9.25
CA LYS A 254 15.84 13.20 -9.90
C LYS A 254 15.69 13.31 -11.42
N THR A 255 14.97 12.36 -12.03
CA THR A 255 14.69 12.38 -13.48
C THR A 255 13.89 13.62 -13.88
N LEU A 256 12.87 13.97 -13.08
CA LEU A 256 12.06 15.17 -13.33
C LEU A 256 12.89 16.46 -13.15
N SER A 257 13.81 16.48 -12.19
CA SER A 257 14.76 17.59 -11.97
C SER A 257 15.73 17.77 -13.14
N GLU A 258 16.29 16.68 -13.66
CA GLU A 258 17.25 16.71 -14.77
C GLU A 258 16.63 17.25 -16.07
N ILE A 259 15.38 16.88 -16.39
CA ILE A 259 14.74 17.31 -17.64
C ILE A 259 14.25 18.77 -17.59
N SER A 260 13.78 19.21 -16.43
CA SER A 260 13.19 20.55 -16.23
C SER A 260 14.24 21.60 -15.85
N ASN A 261 15.44 21.16 -15.51
CA ASN A 261 16.48 21.98 -14.90
C ASN A 261 16.05 22.63 -13.56
N CYS A 262 15.04 22.05 -12.90
CA CYS A 262 14.56 22.50 -11.59
C CYS A 262 15.37 21.85 -10.48
N PRO A 263 16.05 22.61 -9.61
CA PRO A 263 16.85 22.04 -8.53
C PRO A 263 15.96 21.45 -7.43
N ILE A 264 16.33 20.26 -6.95
CA ILE A 264 15.76 19.69 -5.72
C ILE A 264 16.46 20.38 -4.55
N LEU A 265 15.89 21.49 -4.09
CA LEU A 265 16.39 22.20 -2.93
C LEU A 265 16.02 21.44 -1.66
N LYS A 266 17.03 20.93 -0.98
CA LYS A 266 16.87 20.35 0.35
C LYS A 266 16.73 21.50 1.34
N ASN A 267 15.50 21.82 1.75
CA ASN A 267 15.32 22.65 2.94
C ASN A 267 15.85 21.82 4.12
N LYS A 268 16.99 22.25 4.68
CA LYS A 268 17.61 21.65 5.87
C LYS A 268 16.78 21.85 7.11
#